data_AF-A0A2E9MK13-F1
#
_entry.id   AF-A0A2E9MK13-F1
#
_cell.length_a   1.000
_cell.length_b   1.000
_cell.length_c   1.000
_cell.angle_alpha   90.00
_cell.angle_beta   90.00
_cell.angle_gamma   90.00
#
_symmetry.space_group_name_H-M   'P 1'
#
loop_
_entity.id
_entity.type
_entity.pdbx_description
1 polymer ?
#
loop_
_entity_poly.entity_id
_entity_poly.type
_entity_poly.pdbx_seq_one_letter_code
_entity_poly.pdbx_strand_id
1 'polypeptide(L)'
;MIHVSPLRSRGLTSDGYKKKNDEGFTVRRRLLDGLLSEVELATDRGLVERTDHTLDAVLCMIAGADFVYGNVVKPTAKEMETARREGWIWFAPLAESTS
;
A
#
# COMPACT_ATOMS: atom_id res chain seq x y z
N MET A 1 -0.70 -8.69 -9.57
CA MET A 1 0.21 -8.46 -8.42
C MET A 1 0.04 -7.00 -8.01
N ILE A 2 -0.45 -6.73 -6.81
CA ILE A 2 -0.67 -5.36 -6.34
C ILE A 2 0.72 -4.73 -6.11
N HIS A 3 1.22 -3.96 -7.07
CA HIS A 3 2.48 -3.25 -6.93
C HIS A 3 2.28 -2.05 -5.98
N VAL A 4 2.37 -2.30 -4.66
CA VAL A 4 2.89 -1.41 -3.59
C VAL A 4 2.60 0.10 -3.67
N SER A 5 1.43 0.49 -4.20
CA SER A 5 1.08 1.88 -4.51
C SER A 5 0.42 2.71 -3.39
N PRO A 6 -0.34 2.16 -2.40
CA PRO A 6 -0.86 2.98 -1.29
C PRO A 6 0.27 3.54 -0.40
N LEU A 7 1.44 2.89 -0.44
CA LEU A 7 2.63 3.32 0.27
C LEU A 7 3.26 4.51 -0.45
N ARG A 8 3.37 4.45 -1.78
CA ARG A 8 3.90 5.56 -2.57
C ARG A 8 3.08 6.82 -2.42
N SER A 9 1.74 6.74 -2.43
CA SER A 9 0.88 7.92 -2.20
C SER A 9 1.12 8.59 -0.84
N ARG A 10 1.60 7.81 0.14
CA ARG A 10 1.98 8.24 1.50
C ARG A 10 3.48 8.51 1.66
N GLY A 11 4.25 8.53 0.57
CA GLY A 11 5.71 8.73 0.59
C GLY A 11 6.51 7.56 1.20
N LEU A 12 5.88 6.40 1.40
CA LEU A 12 6.48 5.21 1.99
C LEU A 12 7.11 4.32 0.91
N THR A 13 8.37 3.92 1.12
CA THR A 13 9.07 2.97 0.25
C THR A 13 8.87 1.55 0.78
N SER A 14 8.54 0.62 -0.11
CA SER A 14 8.27 -0.78 0.22
C SER A 14 9.45 -1.70 -0.02
N ASP A 15 10.61 -1.19 -0.43
CA ASP A 15 11.73 -2.04 -0.83
C ASP A 15 12.16 -2.97 0.32
N GLY A 16 12.20 -4.27 0.03
CA GLY A 16 12.64 -5.29 0.99
C GLY A 16 11.57 -5.82 1.95
N TYR A 17 10.33 -5.34 1.95
CA TYR A 17 9.31 -5.80 2.92
C TYR A 17 8.93 -7.28 2.79
N LYS A 18 9.17 -7.91 1.62
CA LYS A 18 8.90 -9.35 1.40
C LYS A 18 10.03 -10.26 1.89
N LYS A 19 11.14 -9.70 2.36
CA LYS A 19 12.24 -10.51 2.90
C LYS A 19 11.77 -11.20 4.18
N LYS A 20 12.11 -12.49 4.30
CA LYS A 20 11.81 -13.33 5.48
C LYS A 20 12.95 -13.27 6.50
N ASN A 21 13.44 -12.06 6.75
CA ASN A 21 14.53 -11.76 7.69
C ASN A 21 14.17 -10.51 8.52
N ASP A 22 15.06 -10.12 9.44
CA ASP A 22 14.86 -8.97 10.33
C ASP A 22 14.75 -7.64 9.58
N GLU A 23 15.41 -7.51 8.43
CA GLU A 23 15.28 -6.36 7.54
C GLU A 23 13.85 -6.24 7.00
N GLY A 24 13.27 -7.33 6.49
CA GLY A 24 11.89 -7.35 6.02
C GLY A 24 10.90 -7.06 7.16
N PHE A 25 11.14 -7.57 8.36
CA PHE A 25 10.33 -7.25 9.54
C PHE A 25 10.38 -5.74 9.87
N THR A 26 11.58 -5.15 9.85
CA THR A 26 11.79 -3.72 10.11
C THR A 26 11.07 -2.84 9.09
N VAL A 27 11.14 -3.22 7.80
CA VAL A 27 10.41 -2.50 6.74
C VAL A 27 8.89 -2.63 6.95
N ARG A 28 8.35 -3.83 7.19
CA ARG A 28 6.91 -4.01 7.45
C ARG A 28 6.42 -3.19 8.65
N ARG A 29 7.21 -3.13 9.73
CA ARG A 29 6.90 -2.30 10.90
C ARG A 29 6.81 -0.82 10.55
N ARG A 30 7.80 -0.29 9.82
CA ARG A 30 7.82 1.11 9.35
C ARG A 30 6.62 1.43 8.46
N LEU A 31 6.26 0.51 7.57
CA LEU A 31 5.08 0.67 6.71
C LEU A 31 3.81 0.73 7.54
N LEU A 32 3.67 -0.14 8.54
CA LEU A 32 2.51 -0.14 9.43
C LEU A 32 2.42 1.11 10.29
N ASP A 33 3.54 1.67 10.76
CA ASP A 33 3.53 2.96 11.48
C ASP A 33 2.89 4.08 10.66
N GLY A 34 3.22 4.17 9.37
CA GLY A 34 2.64 5.17 8.48
C GLY A 34 1.20 4.88 8.04
N LEU A 35 0.75 3.62 8.07
CA LEU A 35 -0.62 3.25 7.73
C LEU A 35 -1.57 3.38 8.92
N LEU A 36 -1.09 3.03 10.12
CA LEU A 36 -1.88 3.06 11.36
C LEU A 36 -2.16 4.48 11.87
N SER A 37 -1.47 5.50 11.36
CA SER A 37 -1.86 6.90 11.62
C SER A 37 -3.17 7.29 10.95
N GLU A 38 -3.63 6.52 9.95
CA GLU A 38 -4.82 6.82 9.16
C GLU A 38 -5.92 5.76 9.30
N VAL A 39 -5.57 4.55 9.74
CA VAL A 39 -6.47 3.39 9.77
C VAL A 39 -6.35 2.66 11.10
N GLU A 40 -7.48 2.41 11.74
CA GLU A 40 -7.53 1.56 12.93
C GLU A 40 -7.66 0.08 12.52
N LEU A 41 -6.73 -0.75 12.98
CA LEU A 41 -6.81 -2.20 12.78
C LEU A 41 -7.55 -2.84 13.94
N ALA A 42 -8.62 -3.58 13.64
CA ALA A 42 -9.33 -4.41 14.62
C ALA A 42 -8.54 -5.70 15.02
N THR A 43 -7.28 -5.82 14.60
CA THR A 43 -6.44 -7.01 14.82
C THR A 43 -5.11 -6.60 15.46
N ASP A 44 -4.42 -7.56 16.06
CA ASP A 44 -3.10 -7.34 16.66
C ASP A 44 -2.09 -6.95 15.57
N ARG A 45 -1.47 -5.79 15.77
CA ARG A 45 -0.39 -5.28 14.94
C ARG A 45 0.74 -6.28 14.73
N GLY A 46 1.10 -7.05 15.76
CA GLY A 46 2.15 -8.07 15.70
C GLY A 46 1.83 -9.20 14.70
N LEU A 47 0.56 -9.47 14.43
CA LEU A 47 0.15 -10.44 13.39
C LEU A 47 0.37 -9.89 11.98
N VAL A 48 0.27 -8.57 11.81
CA VAL A 48 0.46 -7.91 10.51
C VAL A 48 1.94 -7.77 10.17
N GLU A 49 2.78 -7.52 11.17
CA GLU A 49 4.25 -7.44 11.01
C GLU A 49 4.90 -8.79 10.71
N ARG A 50 4.25 -9.88 11.11
CA ARG A 50 4.78 -11.25 11.02
C ARG A 50 4.95 -11.77 9.60
N THR A 51 4.05 -11.41 8.68
CA THR A 51 4.10 -11.93 7.31
C THR A 51 3.81 -10.85 6.28
N ASP A 52 4.43 -10.99 5.10
CA ASP A 52 4.13 -10.17 3.93
C ASP A 52 2.68 -10.36 3.46
N HIS A 53 2.11 -11.56 3.62
CA HIS A 53 0.71 -11.83 3.29
C HIS A 53 -0.28 -11.00 4.11
N THR A 54 -0.07 -10.92 5.43
CA THR A 54 -0.96 -10.13 6.30
C THR A 54 -0.85 -8.65 5.96
N LEU A 55 0.36 -8.15 5.70
CA LEU A 55 0.55 -6.77 5.27
C LEU A 55 -0.08 -6.50 3.90
N ASP A 56 0.08 -7.42 2.93
CA ASP A 56 -0.55 -7.31 1.62
C ASP A 56 -2.08 -7.23 1.74
N ALA A 57 -2.71 -7.99 2.65
CA ALA A 57 -4.15 -7.92 2.90
C ALA A 57 -4.58 -6.54 3.43
N VAL A 58 -3.83 -5.95 4.38
CA VAL A 58 -4.10 -4.60 4.87
C VAL A 58 -3.94 -3.57 3.74
N LEU A 59 -2.87 -3.67 2.95
CA LEU A 59 -2.65 -2.80 1.80
C LEU A 59 -3.78 -2.90 0.76
N CYS A 60 -4.30 -4.10 0.51
CA CYS A 60 -5.46 -4.32 -0.36
C CYS A 60 -6.72 -3.61 0.15
N MET A 61 -7.00 -3.66 1.45
CA MET A 61 -8.17 -3.00 2.02
C MET A 61 -8.07 -1.47 1.91
N ILE A 62 -6.90 -0.92 2.22
CA ILE A 62 -6.64 0.52 2.10
C ILE A 62 -6.75 0.97 0.65
N ALA A 63 -6.20 0.21 -0.28
CA ALA A 63 -6.35 0.45 -1.71
C ALA A 63 -7.81 0.49 -2.16
N GLY A 64 -8.61 -0.47 -1.68
CA GLY A 64 -10.04 -0.53 -1.99
C GLY A 64 -10.79 0.68 -1.44
N ALA A 65 -10.49 1.10 -0.21
CA ALA A 65 -11.06 2.30 0.38
C ALA A 65 -10.68 3.55 -0.43
N ASP A 66 -9.38 3.75 -0.68
CA ASP A 66 -8.85 4.85 -1.49
C ASP A 66 -9.54 4.92 -2.87
N PHE A 67 -9.77 3.76 -3.50
CA PHE A 67 -10.52 3.64 -4.76
C PHE A 67 -11.97 4.10 -4.66
N VAL A 68 -12.72 3.62 -3.67
CA VAL A 68 -14.13 3.99 -3.46
C VAL A 68 -14.27 5.48 -3.21
N TYR A 69 -13.33 6.09 -2.47
CA TYR A 69 -13.32 7.52 -2.20
C TYR A 69 -12.77 8.38 -3.35
N GLY A 70 -12.35 7.76 -4.46
CA GLY A 70 -11.78 8.48 -5.60
C GLY A 70 -10.40 9.07 -5.33
N ASN A 71 -9.77 8.71 -4.20
CA ASN A 71 -8.39 9.02 -3.87
C ASN A 71 -7.52 8.10 -4.71
N VAL A 72 -7.43 8.35 -6.02
CA VAL A 72 -6.69 7.51 -6.97
C VAL A 72 -5.95 8.25 -8.09
N VAL A 73 -4.72 7.82 -8.34
CA VAL A 73 -3.93 8.06 -9.55
C VAL A 73 -4.46 7.11 -10.59
N LYS A 74 -5.06 7.71 -11.60
CA LYS A 74 -5.42 6.98 -12.82
C LYS A 74 -4.14 6.64 -13.57
N PRO A 75 -4.03 5.44 -14.14
CA PRO A 75 -2.89 5.07 -14.96
C PRO A 75 -2.81 6.00 -16.16
N THR A 76 -1.59 6.18 -16.69
CA THR A 76 -1.41 6.92 -17.94
C THR A 76 -2.13 6.24 -19.10
N ALA A 77 -2.35 6.95 -20.20
CA ALA A 77 -2.95 6.37 -21.40
C ALA A 77 -2.22 5.09 -21.89
N LYS A 78 -0.91 5.01 -21.67
CA LYS A 78 -0.08 3.84 -22.02
C LYS A 78 -0.29 2.66 -21.06
N GLU A 79 -0.59 2.92 -19.81
CA GLU A 79 -0.77 1.90 -18.76
C GLU A 79 -2.22 1.40 -18.68
N MET A 80 -3.18 2.18 -19.19
CA MET A 80 -4.61 1.85 -19.21
C MET A 80 -4.92 0.48 -19.83
N GLU A 81 -4.22 0.09 -20.89
CA GLU A 81 -4.48 -1.17 -21.59
C GLU A 81 -4.02 -2.39 -20.77
N THR A 82 -2.81 -2.32 -20.20
CA THR A 82 -2.31 -3.33 -19.27
C THR A 82 -3.21 -3.45 -18.05
N ALA A 83 -3.60 -2.31 -17.49
CA ALA A 83 -4.36 -2.28 -16.26
C ALA A 83 -5.80 -2.78 -16.43
N ARG A 84 -6.42 -2.57 -17.59
CA ARG A 84 -7.71 -3.21 -17.94
C ARG A 84 -7.60 -4.72 -18.05
N ARG A 85 -6.54 -5.22 -18.69
CA ARG A 85 -6.30 -6.65 -18.89
C ARG A 85 -6.06 -7.39 -17.57
N GLU A 86 -5.39 -6.73 -16.63
CA GLU A 86 -4.96 -7.35 -15.37
C GLU A 86 -5.87 -7.02 -14.18
N GLY A 87 -6.91 -6.20 -14.38
CA GLY A 87 -7.88 -5.85 -13.34
C GLY A 87 -7.27 -5.02 -12.19
N TRP A 88 -6.42 -4.04 -12.51
CA TRP A 88 -5.77 -3.22 -11.49
C TRP A 88 -6.78 -2.30 -10.78
N ILE A 89 -6.64 -2.17 -9.45
CA ILE A 89 -7.31 -1.15 -8.63
C ILE A 89 -6.36 0.06 -8.55
N TRP A 90 -6.89 1.28 -8.74
CA TRP A 90 -6.14 2.56 -8.76
C TRP A 90 -5.88 3.11 -7.34
N PHE A 91 -4.91 4.02 -7.10
CA PHE A 91 -4.48 4.47 -5.74
C PHE A 91 -4.02 5.94 -5.65
N ALA A 92 -4.26 6.66 -4.54
CA ALA A 92 -4.21 8.13 -4.41
C ALA A 92 -2.96 8.84 -4.95
N PRO A 93 -3.08 10.05 -5.52
CA PRO A 93 -1.91 10.87 -5.82
C PRO A 93 -1.17 11.20 -4.53
N LEU A 94 0.16 11.29 -4.61
CA LEU A 94 0.99 11.82 -3.54
C LEU A 94 0.44 13.19 -3.17
N ALA A 95 0.15 13.45 -1.90
CA ALA A 95 -0.04 14.81 -1.45
C ALA A 95 1.27 15.56 -1.73
N GLU A 96 1.26 16.48 -2.70
CA GLU A 96 2.37 17.40 -2.88
C GLU A 96 2.47 18.22 -1.60
N SER A 97 3.56 18.03 -0.85
CA SER A 97 3.91 18.89 0.27
C SER A 97 4.15 20.30 -0.28
N THR A 98 3.11 21.12 -0.40
CA THR A 98 3.25 22.56 -0.59
C THR A 98 3.93 23.12 0.65
N SER A 99 5.24 23.34 0.54
CA SER A 99 6.02 24.28 1.36
C SER A 99 5.98 25.66 0.72
#